data_AF-A0A022PSW9-F1
#
_entry.id   AF-A0A022PSW9-F1
#
_cell.length_a   1.000
_cell.length_b   1.000
_cell.length_c   1.000
_cell.angle_alpha   90.00
_cell.angle_beta   90.00
_cell.angle_gamma   90.00
#
_symmetry.space_group_name_H-M   'P 1'
#
loop_
_entity.id
_entity.type
_entity.pdbx_description
1 polymer ?
#
loop_
_entity_poly.entity_id
_entity_poly.type
_entity_poly.pdbx_seq_one_letter_code
_entity_poly.pdbx_strand_id
1 'polypeptide(L)'
;IEDMCRRTKASAIPVVPDSKGTESNPFSLDALAVFIFRVLNRSNHPGNLDKSSPSAGYVLLMFYHLYDGKNRTEFEAELIDRFGSLVKMPLLKPNRAPLPESVRSTLEEGLDLYKLHTRWHGRLESSKGTYCKEWAKWETQLRETLLRNVEYLNSIQVPFESSVENVLKQLKAIAKGEYTAPPSSEKRSFGTIVYAAVDLPVSEILDQLHNLGEKDPRIEGFLKDKNLKSSLTKAHLTLAHKRSHGVTAVANYGPYVHQNVPIDMRAILFSDKTAAFEAEPGVVEGEKLTSKNEWPHVTLWTAQGVQARDANTLPNLLAEGKATRVEINPPITITGVLKFF
;
A
#
# COMPACT_ATOMS: atom_id res chain seq x y z
N ILE A 1 8.11 -4.69 -17.68
CA ILE A 1 7.45 -4.13 -18.88
C ILE A 1 8.16 -2.86 -19.32
N GLU A 2 8.35 -1.87 -18.45
CA GLU A 2 9.09 -0.64 -18.75
C GLU A 2 10.49 -0.90 -19.37
N ASP A 3 11.28 -1.80 -18.78
CA ASP A 3 12.58 -2.18 -19.34
C ASP A 3 12.49 -2.81 -20.74
N MET A 4 11.46 -3.63 -20.97
CA MET A 4 11.22 -4.26 -22.27
C MET A 4 10.86 -3.19 -23.32
N CYS A 5 9.97 -2.25 -22.98
CA CYS A 5 9.62 -1.10 -23.82
C CYS A 5 10.86 -0.25 -24.14
N ARG A 6 11.69 0.04 -23.13
CA ARG A 6 12.94 0.79 -23.31
C ARG A 6 13.91 0.10 -24.26
N ARG A 7 14.08 -1.22 -24.14
CA ARG A 7 14.99 -2.01 -24.99
C ARG A 7 14.48 -2.17 -26.42
N THR A 8 13.16 -2.32 -26.60
CA THR A 8 12.54 -2.60 -27.90
C THR A 8 12.05 -1.35 -28.62
N LYS A 9 12.08 -0.19 -27.96
CA LYS A 9 11.44 1.06 -28.40
C LYS A 9 9.93 0.93 -28.62
N ALA A 10 9.30 -0.11 -28.07
CA ALA A 10 7.87 -0.31 -28.12
C ALA A 10 7.17 0.57 -27.06
N SER A 11 6.07 1.21 -27.43
CA SER A 11 5.20 1.90 -26.48
C SER A 11 4.29 0.90 -25.77
N ALA A 12 4.38 0.80 -24.44
CA ALA A 12 3.36 0.12 -23.64
C ALA A 12 2.18 1.06 -23.44
N ILE A 13 0.99 0.61 -23.81
CA ILE A 13 -0.26 1.34 -23.59
C ILE A 13 -1.16 0.46 -22.72
N PRO A 14 -1.37 0.81 -21.45
CA PRO A 14 -2.30 0.08 -20.59
C PRO A 14 -3.73 0.18 -21.14
N VAL A 15 -4.41 -0.96 -21.19
CA VAL A 15 -5.84 -1.05 -21.52
C VAL A 15 -6.56 -1.52 -20.28
N VAL A 16 -7.42 -0.66 -19.71
CA VAL A 16 -8.14 -0.95 -18.47
C VAL A 16 -9.64 -0.90 -18.70
N PRO A 17 -10.43 -1.81 -18.10
CA PRO A 17 -11.88 -1.76 -18.23
C PRO A 17 -12.43 -0.50 -17.55
N ASP A 18 -13.41 0.13 -18.18
CA ASP A 18 -14.12 1.27 -17.61
C ASP A 18 -15.19 0.80 -16.61
N SER A 19 -14.89 0.96 -15.32
CA SER A 19 -15.70 0.44 -14.23
C SER A 19 -16.09 1.47 -13.17
N LYS A 20 -15.64 2.73 -13.30
CA LYS A 20 -15.69 3.79 -12.26
C LYS A 20 -14.94 3.49 -10.95
N GLY A 21 -14.93 2.25 -10.47
CA GLY A 21 -14.30 1.86 -9.20
C GLY A 21 -15.17 2.15 -7.98
N THR A 22 -14.54 2.09 -6.81
CA THR A 22 -15.03 2.50 -5.49
C THR A 22 -14.00 3.44 -4.84
N GLU A 23 -14.29 3.92 -3.63
CA GLU A 23 -13.34 4.71 -2.83
C GLU A 23 -12.05 3.96 -2.47
N SER A 24 -12.04 2.62 -2.53
CA SER A 24 -10.91 1.79 -2.13
C SER A 24 -10.45 0.76 -3.17
N ASN A 25 -11.09 0.71 -4.35
CA ASN A 25 -10.73 -0.21 -5.41
C ASN A 25 -10.94 0.43 -6.80
N PRO A 26 -10.07 0.22 -7.80
CA PRO A 26 -10.28 0.77 -9.14
C PRO A 26 -11.41 0.06 -9.92
N PHE A 27 -11.90 -1.08 -9.42
CA PHE A 27 -12.99 -1.85 -10.01
C PHE A 27 -14.24 -1.79 -9.14
N SER A 28 -15.40 -1.63 -9.76
CA SER A 28 -16.69 -1.66 -9.05
C SER A 28 -17.18 -3.09 -8.86
N LEU A 29 -18.15 -3.29 -7.97
CA LEU A 29 -18.82 -4.59 -7.81
C LEU A 29 -19.52 -5.04 -9.10
N ASP A 30 -20.08 -4.11 -9.88
CA ASP A 30 -20.65 -4.43 -11.20
C ASP A 30 -19.60 -5.05 -12.14
N ALA A 31 -18.39 -4.48 -12.16
CA ALA A 31 -17.29 -4.99 -12.98
C ALA A 31 -16.84 -6.37 -12.49
N LEU A 32 -16.71 -6.55 -11.17
CA LEU A 32 -16.40 -7.85 -10.56
C LEU A 32 -17.45 -8.91 -10.93
N ALA A 33 -18.74 -8.58 -10.82
CA ALA A 33 -19.85 -9.46 -11.21
C ALA A 33 -19.73 -9.89 -12.68
N VAL A 34 -19.48 -8.93 -13.58
CA VAL A 34 -19.31 -9.20 -15.02
C VAL A 34 -18.08 -10.06 -15.30
N PHE A 35 -16.95 -9.83 -14.62
CA PHE A 35 -15.75 -10.65 -14.81
C PHE A 35 -15.97 -12.09 -14.39
N ILE A 36 -16.56 -12.32 -13.21
CA ILE A 36 -16.90 -13.66 -12.73
C ILE A 36 -17.88 -14.31 -13.72
N PHE A 37 -18.93 -13.60 -14.11
CA PHE A 37 -19.93 -14.10 -15.05
C PHE A 37 -19.31 -14.51 -16.41
N ARG A 38 -18.38 -13.71 -16.97
CA ARG A 38 -17.67 -14.06 -18.21
C ARG A 38 -16.79 -15.29 -18.05
N VAL A 39 -16.13 -15.45 -16.90
CA VAL A 39 -15.31 -16.63 -16.58
C VAL A 39 -16.18 -17.88 -16.47
N LEU A 40 -17.35 -17.77 -15.86
CA LEU A 40 -18.29 -18.87 -15.72
C LEU A 40 -19.01 -19.26 -17.02
N ASN A 41 -18.94 -18.41 -18.06
CA ASN A 41 -19.53 -18.69 -19.37
C ASN A 41 -18.53 -19.13 -20.43
N ARG A 42 -17.22 -18.97 -20.21
CA ARG A 42 -16.20 -19.45 -21.15
C ARG A 42 -15.86 -20.92 -20.90
N SER A 43 -15.13 -21.51 -21.84
CA SER A 43 -14.68 -22.91 -21.77
C SER A 43 -13.30 -23.03 -22.41
N ASN A 44 -12.51 -24.00 -21.98
CA ASN A 44 -11.18 -24.30 -22.50
C ASN A 44 -10.21 -23.12 -22.37
N HIS A 45 -10.30 -22.36 -21.26
CA HIS A 45 -9.38 -21.25 -21.02
C HIS A 45 -8.01 -21.78 -20.56
N PRO A 46 -6.88 -21.29 -21.12
CA PRO A 46 -5.55 -21.65 -20.62
C PRO A 46 -5.41 -21.43 -19.11
N GLY A 47 -4.98 -22.44 -18.37
CA GLY A 47 -4.92 -22.38 -16.90
C GLY A 47 -6.25 -22.69 -16.18
N ASN A 48 -7.24 -23.24 -16.90
CA ASN A 48 -8.50 -23.79 -16.38
C ASN A 48 -9.36 -22.83 -15.53
N LEU A 49 -9.17 -21.52 -15.67
CA LEU A 49 -10.06 -20.51 -15.08
C LEU A 49 -11.27 -20.31 -15.99
N ASP A 50 -12.20 -21.26 -15.98
CA ASP A 50 -13.43 -21.21 -16.77
C ASP A 50 -14.61 -21.85 -16.00
N LYS A 51 -15.72 -22.13 -16.69
CA LYS A 51 -16.92 -22.72 -16.08
C LYS A 51 -16.67 -24.00 -15.29
N SER A 52 -15.64 -24.79 -15.66
CA SER A 52 -15.26 -26.05 -15.01
C SER A 52 -14.39 -25.85 -13.76
N SER A 53 -13.84 -24.65 -13.56
CA SER A 53 -13.03 -24.34 -12.38
C SER A 53 -13.89 -24.46 -11.12
N PRO A 54 -13.48 -25.22 -10.09
CA PRO A 54 -14.23 -25.31 -8.84
C PRO A 54 -14.13 -24.03 -7.98
N SER A 55 -13.16 -23.14 -8.28
CA SER A 55 -12.80 -21.99 -7.44
C SER A 55 -12.69 -20.69 -8.24
N ALA A 56 -13.52 -20.55 -9.28
CA ALA A 56 -13.49 -19.37 -10.16
C ALA A 56 -13.76 -18.08 -9.38
N GLY A 57 -14.77 -18.07 -8.50
CA GLY A 57 -15.10 -16.92 -7.68
C GLY A 57 -13.92 -16.49 -6.81
N TYR A 58 -13.31 -17.42 -6.07
CA TYR A 58 -12.16 -17.16 -5.20
C TYR A 58 -10.99 -16.53 -5.96
N VAL A 59 -10.64 -17.07 -7.14
CA VAL A 59 -9.55 -16.53 -7.95
C VAL A 59 -9.86 -15.10 -8.41
N LEU A 60 -11.10 -14.80 -8.75
CA LEU A 60 -11.51 -13.46 -9.16
C LEU A 60 -11.51 -12.48 -7.97
N LEU A 61 -11.91 -12.93 -6.78
CA LEU A 61 -11.76 -12.14 -5.55
C LEU A 61 -10.30 -11.87 -5.22
N MET A 62 -9.41 -12.84 -5.44
CA MET A 62 -7.96 -12.64 -5.26
C MET A 62 -7.45 -11.52 -6.18
N PHE A 63 -7.81 -11.54 -7.47
CA PHE A 63 -7.44 -10.47 -8.40
C PHE A 63 -8.03 -9.11 -8.01
N TYR A 64 -9.29 -9.08 -7.55
CA TYR A 64 -9.92 -7.86 -7.08
C TYR A 64 -9.18 -7.24 -5.88
N HIS A 65 -8.76 -8.07 -4.93
CA HIS A 65 -8.01 -7.63 -3.74
C HIS A 65 -6.56 -7.24 -4.01
N LEU A 66 -5.96 -7.59 -5.16
CA LEU A 66 -4.64 -7.07 -5.54
C LEU A 66 -4.61 -5.53 -5.63
N TYR A 67 -5.77 -4.92 -5.84
CA TYR A 67 -5.93 -3.48 -5.99
C TYR A 67 -6.64 -2.83 -4.79
N ASP A 68 -6.80 -3.54 -3.68
CA ASP A 68 -7.42 -3.00 -2.47
C ASP A 68 -6.58 -1.86 -1.88
N GLY A 69 -7.26 -0.81 -1.41
CA GLY A 69 -6.65 0.42 -0.90
C GLY A 69 -6.18 1.39 -2.00
N LYS A 70 -6.67 1.26 -3.23
CA LYS A 70 -6.40 2.20 -4.32
C LYS A 70 -7.68 2.57 -5.05
N ASN A 71 -8.03 3.85 -5.11
CA ASN A 71 -9.22 4.26 -5.85
C ASN A 71 -8.96 4.33 -7.37
N ARG A 72 -10.02 4.53 -8.14
CA ARG A 72 -9.94 4.61 -9.60
C ARG A 72 -9.01 5.72 -10.10
N THR A 73 -9.13 6.91 -9.53
CA THR A 73 -8.37 8.09 -9.97
C THR A 73 -6.88 7.87 -9.78
N GLU A 74 -6.47 7.36 -8.61
CA GLU A 74 -5.08 7.01 -8.31
C GLU A 74 -4.53 5.94 -9.25
N PHE A 75 -5.32 4.89 -9.50
CA PHE A 75 -4.94 3.80 -10.39
C PHE A 75 -4.71 4.30 -11.83
N GLU A 76 -5.62 5.11 -12.36
CA GLU A 76 -5.48 5.68 -13.70
C GLU A 76 -4.31 6.67 -13.78
N ALA A 77 -4.15 7.52 -12.78
CA ALA A 77 -3.05 8.49 -12.71
C ALA A 77 -1.68 7.80 -12.70
N GLU A 78 -1.51 6.72 -11.92
CA GLU A 78 -0.25 5.97 -11.89
C GLU A 78 0.08 5.31 -13.23
N LEU A 79 -0.94 4.80 -13.94
CA LEU A 79 -0.73 4.24 -15.27
C LEU A 79 -0.35 5.32 -16.29
N ILE A 80 -1.01 6.48 -16.25
CA ILE A 80 -0.69 7.60 -17.14
C ILE A 80 0.70 8.15 -16.85
N ASP A 81 1.08 8.30 -15.57
CA ASP A 81 2.42 8.79 -15.18
C ASP A 81 3.54 7.86 -15.70
N ARG A 82 3.33 6.54 -15.61
CA ARG A 82 4.33 5.55 -16.03
C ARG A 82 4.39 5.33 -17.54
N PHE A 83 3.24 5.34 -18.21
CA PHE A 83 3.13 4.91 -19.61
C PHE A 83 2.77 6.05 -20.57
N GLY A 84 2.57 7.27 -20.06
CA GLY A 84 2.20 8.47 -20.82
C GLY A 84 0.77 8.50 -21.34
N SER A 85 0.11 7.35 -21.42
CA SER A 85 -1.25 7.21 -21.94
C SER A 85 -2.00 6.05 -21.28
N LEU A 86 -3.32 6.08 -21.39
CA LEU A 86 -4.20 5.04 -20.87
C LEU A 86 -5.38 4.87 -21.82
N VAL A 87 -5.73 3.63 -22.14
CA VAL A 87 -6.93 3.30 -22.89
C VAL A 87 -7.98 2.74 -21.95
N LYS A 88 -9.19 3.31 -22.00
CA LYS A 88 -10.35 2.81 -21.26
C LYS A 88 -11.20 1.93 -22.15
N MET A 89 -11.20 0.62 -21.89
CA MET A 89 -12.04 -0.33 -22.60
C MET A 89 -13.47 -0.26 -22.04
N PRO A 90 -14.49 0.10 -22.84
CA PRO A 90 -15.87 0.06 -22.39
C PRO A 90 -16.24 -1.33 -21.87
N LEU A 91 -16.72 -1.40 -20.63
CA LEU A 91 -17.16 -2.66 -20.00
C LEU A 91 -18.65 -2.62 -19.67
N LEU A 92 -19.08 -1.55 -19.00
CA LEU A 92 -20.42 -1.37 -18.47
C LEU A 92 -21.15 -0.23 -19.19
N LYS A 93 -22.43 -0.42 -19.47
CA LYS A 93 -23.28 0.66 -19.99
C LYS A 93 -23.43 1.78 -18.95
N PRO A 94 -23.44 3.06 -19.37
CA PRO A 94 -23.45 4.19 -18.45
C PRO A 94 -24.77 4.34 -17.67
N ASN A 95 -25.91 4.06 -18.32
CA ASN A 95 -27.26 4.22 -17.75
C ASN A 95 -27.87 2.88 -17.32
N ARG A 96 -27.04 2.00 -16.76
CA ARG A 96 -27.50 0.68 -16.30
C ARG A 96 -28.26 0.77 -14.98
N ALA A 97 -29.18 -0.16 -14.76
CA ALA A 97 -29.82 -0.32 -13.46
C ALA A 97 -28.80 -0.77 -12.39
N PRO A 98 -29.03 -0.45 -11.10
CA PRO A 98 -28.18 -0.92 -10.01
C PRO A 98 -28.03 -2.44 -9.98
N LEU A 99 -26.90 -2.91 -9.44
CA LEU A 99 -26.66 -4.34 -9.23
C LEU A 99 -27.80 -4.95 -8.38
N PRO A 100 -28.42 -6.07 -8.81
CA PRO A 100 -29.45 -6.76 -8.03
C PRO A 100 -28.93 -7.09 -6.64
N GLU A 101 -29.77 -6.91 -5.63
CA GLU A 101 -29.38 -7.07 -4.23
C GLU A 101 -28.86 -8.48 -3.92
N SER A 102 -29.42 -9.49 -4.58
CA SER A 102 -28.94 -10.88 -4.48
C SER A 102 -27.50 -11.05 -4.99
N VAL A 103 -27.15 -10.39 -6.10
CA VAL A 103 -25.79 -10.42 -6.65
C VAL A 103 -24.83 -9.64 -5.77
N ARG A 104 -25.24 -8.43 -5.34
CA ARG A 104 -24.44 -7.57 -4.46
C ARG A 104 -24.08 -8.28 -3.16
N SER A 105 -25.09 -8.73 -2.41
CA SER A 105 -24.89 -9.39 -1.12
C SER A 105 -24.05 -10.67 -1.23
N THR A 106 -24.23 -11.46 -2.29
CA THR A 106 -23.39 -12.65 -2.53
C THR A 106 -21.92 -12.28 -2.80
N LEU A 107 -21.65 -11.17 -3.51
CA LEU A 107 -20.26 -10.71 -3.73
C LEU A 107 -19.64 -10.17 -2.44
N GLU A 108 -20.40 -9.39 -1.67
CA GLU A 108 -19.95 -8.84 -0.38
C GLU A 108 -19.63 -9.95 0.62
N GLU A 109 -20.49 -10.97 0.74
CA GLU A 109 -20.22 -12.18 1.53
C GLU A 109 -18.90 -12.83 1.13
N GLY A 110 -18.64 -12.93 -0.18
CA GLY A 110 -17.39 -13.46 -0.71
C GLY A 110 -16.17 -12.62 -0.35
N LEU A 111 -16.29 -11.30 -0.45
CA LEU A 111 -15.23 -10.36 -0.07
C LEU A 111 -14.89 -10.48 1.42
N ASP A 112 -15.90 -10.61 2.29
CA ASP A 112 -15.70 -10.80 3.72
C ASP A 112 -15.07 -12.15 4.04
N LEU A 113 -15.52 -13.22 3.38
CA LEU A 113 -14.92 -14.55 3.51
C LEU A 113 -13.46 -14.56 3.02
N TYR A 114 -13.14 -13.81 1.96
CA TYR A 114 -11.77 -13.62 1.48
C TYR A 114 -10.87 -12.93 2.50
N LYS A 115 -11.35 -11.85 3.12
CA LYS A 115 -10.63 -11.13 4.18
C LYS A 115 -10.39 -12.02 5.40
N LEU A 116 -11.39 -12.82 5.80
CA LEU A 116 -11.22 -13.79 6.88
C LEU A 116 -10.15 -14.82 6.50
N HIS A 117 -10.29 -15.49 5.35
CA HIS A 117 -9.34 -16.51 4.93
C HIS A 117 -7.89 -15.99 4.85
N THR A 118 -7.68 -14.83 4.21
CA THR A 118 -6.33 -14.26 4.04
C THR A 118 -5.70 -13.81 5.36
N ARG A 119 -6.48 -13.30 6.32
CA ARG A 119 -5.98 -12.91 7.65
C ARG A 119 -5.40 -14.09 8.44
N TRP A 120 -6.00 -15.27 8.33
CA TRP A 120 -5.62 -16.45 9.11
C TRP A 120 -4.67 -17.40 8.38
N HIS A 121 -4.70 -17.41 7.04
CA HIS A 121 -3.98 -18.41 6.24
C HIS A 121 -3.09 -17.80 5.13
N GLY A 122 -3.02 -16.47 5.00
CA GLY A 122 -2.20 -15.81 3.98
C GLY A 122 -2.65 -16.17 2.56
N ARG A 123 -1.72 -16.68 1.74
CA ARG A 123 -1.97 -17.09 0.33
C ARG A 123 -2.32 -18.57 0.17
N LEU A 124 -2.77 -19.24 1.24
CA LEU A 124 -3.21 -20.64 1.12
C LEU A 124 -4.37 -20.77 0.11
N GLU A 125 -4.47 -21.92 -0.54
CA GLU A 125 -5.60 -22.20 -1.45
C GLU A 125 -6.91 -22.28 -0.67
N SER A 126 -8.01 -21.78 -1.26
CA SER A 126 -9.35 -21.80 -0.63
C SER A 126 -9.90 -23.19 -0.33
N SER A 127 -9.39 -24.22 -1.01
CA SER A 127 -9.71 -25.63 -0.77
C SER A 127 -9.05 -26.18 0.51
N LYS A 128 -8.23 -25.40 1.19
CA LYS A 128 -7.47 -25.78 2.40
C LYS A 128 -7.77 -24.80 3.54
N GLY A 129 -7.53 -25.25 4.77
CA GLY A 129 -7.74 -24.44 5.97
C GLY A 129 -9.16 -24.47 6.53
N THR A 130 -9.40 -23.63 7.54
CA THR A 130 -10.58 -23.69 8.42
C THR A 130 -11.89 -23.37 7.68
N TYR A 131 -11.82 -22.58 6.61
CA TYR A 131 -12.99 -22.05 5.89
C TYR A 131 -13.31 -22.76 4.57
N CYS A 132 -12.75 -23.96 4.34
CA CYS A 132 -12.90 -24.67 3.06
C CYS A 132 -14.36 -25.04 2.73
N LYS A 133 -15.18 -25.35 3.74
CA LYS A 133 -16.60 -25.70 3.56
C LYS A 133 -17.44 -24.48 3.20
N GLU A 134 -17.17 -23.36 3.86
CA GLU A 134 -17.77 -22.06 3.62
C GLU A 134 -17.44 -21.58 2.19
N TRP A 135 -16.20 -21.76 1.74
CA TRP A 135 -15.81 -21.46 0.37
C TRP A 135 -16.57 -22.29 -0.66
N ALA A 136 -16.65 -23.61 -0.47
CA ALA A 136 -17.38 -24.48 -1.40
C ALA A 136 -18.87 -24.12 -1.46
N LYS A 137 -19.48 -23.79 -0.31
CA LYS A 137 -20.86 -23.32 -0.23
C LYS A 137 -21.04 -21.99 -0.97
N TRP A 138 -20.16 -21.03 -0.72
CA TRP A 138 -20.22 -19.70 -1.34
C TRP A 138 -20.02 -19.78 -2.87
N GLU A 139 -19.07 -20.58 -3.38
CA GLU A 139 -18.88 -20.78 -4.81
C GLU A 139 -20.13 -21.34 -5.50
N THR A 140 -20.82 -22.27 -4.83
CA THR A 140 -22.09 -22.83 -5.33
C THR A 140 -23.17 -21.75 -5.37
N GLN A 141 -23.36 -21.02 -4.28
CA GLN A 141 -24.31 -19.91 -4.18
C GLN A 141 -24.04 -18.81 -5.21
N LEU A 142 -22.77 -18.43 -5.40
CA LEU A 142 -22.35 -17.45 -6.40
C LEU A 142 -22.80 -17.85 -7.80
N ARG A 143 -22.57 -19.10 -8.20
CA ARG A 143 -22.97 -19.62 -9.52
C ARG A 143 -24.48 -19.58 -9.71
N GLU A 144 -25.23 -20.05 -8.72
CA GLU A 144 -26.69 -20.03 -8.77
C GLU A 144 -27.23 -18.60 -8.84
N THR A 145 -26.70 -17.69 -8.01
CA THR A 145 -27.09 -16.27 -8.00
C THR A 145 -26.81 -15.61 -9.34
N LEU A 146 -25.63 -15.81 -9.93
CA LEU A 146 -25.30 -15.22 -11.24
C LEU A 146 -26.16 -15.82 -12.36
N LEU A 147 -26.44 -17.13 -12.32
CA LEU A 147 -27.33 -17.79 -13.28
C LEU A 147 -28.76 -17.23 -13.22
N ARG A 148 -29.31 -17.03 -12.02
CA ARG A 148 -30.65 -16.43 -11.84
C ARG A 148 -30.73 -14.97 -12.30
N ASN A 149 -29.60 -14.28 -12.40
CA ASN A 149 -29.50 -12.87 -12.81
C ASN A 149 -28.88 -12.70 -14.21
N VAL A 150 -28.91 -13.74 -15.06
CA VAL A 150 -28.29 -13.76 -16.39
C VAL A 150 -28.78 -12.63 -17.31
N GLU A 151 -30.08 -12.35 -17.31
CA GLU A 151 -30.68 -11.28 -18.13
C GLU A 151 -30.13 -9.91 -17.75
N TYR A 152 -30.09 -9.62 -16.44
CA TYR A 152 -29.50 -8.39 -15.91
C TYR A 152 -28.01 -8.30 -16.29
N LEU A 153 -27.22 -9.33 -16.01
CA LEU A 153 -25.77 -9.33 -16.25
C LEU A 153 -25.44 -9.15 -17.74
N ASN A 154 -26.23 -9.74 -18.64
CA ASN A 154 -26.09 -9.50 -20.08
C ASN A 154 -26.51 -8.06 -20.46
N SER A 155 -27.58 -7.53 -19.86
CA SER A 155 -28.11 -6.21 -20.20
C SER A 155 -27.13 -5.06 -19.93
N ILE A 156 -26.30 -5.17 -18.88
CA ILE A 156 -25.41 -4.09 -18.43
C ILE A 156 -24.07 -4.04 -19.16
N GLN A 157 -23.71 -5.09 -19.90
CA GLN A 157 -22.42 -5.18 -20.57
C GLN A 157 -22.42 -4.42 -21.90
N VAL A 158 -21.29 -3.81 -22.22
CA VAL A 158 -21.02 -3.32 -23.57
C VAL A 158 -20.67 -4.53 -24.47
N PRO A 159 -21.24 -4.62 -25.69
CA PRO A 159 -20.87 -5.68 -26.65
C PRO A 159 -19.37 -5.69 -26.95
N PHE A 160 -18.80 -6.88 -27.14
CA PHE A 160 -17.37 -7.06 -27.29
C PHE A 160 -16.81 -6.31 -28.50
N GLU A 161 -17.51 -6.39 -29.63
CA GLU A 161 -17.13 -5.74 -30.90
C GLU A 161 -17.05 -4.21 -30.72
N SER A 162 -18.04 -3.63 -30.01
CA SER A 162 -18.05 -2.20 -29.70
C SER A 162 -16.89 -1.80 -28.78
N SER A 163 -16.54 -2.64 -27.80
CA SER A 163 -15.38 -2.41 -26.93
C SER A 163 -14.07 -2.46 -27.73
N VAL A 164 -13.93 -3.42 -28.64
CA VAL A 164 -12.75 -3.55 -29.52
C VAL A 164 -12.62 -2.34 -30.44
N GLU A 165 -13.69 -1.94 -31.12
CA GLU A 165 -13.70 -0.78 -32.01
C GLU A 165 -13.28 0.50 -31.25
N ASN A 166 -13.81 0.68 -30.04
CA ASN A 166 -13.51 1.82 -29.19
C ASN A 166 -12.03 1.82 -28.73
N VAL A 167 -11.50 0.68 -28.30
CA VAL A 167 -10.09 0.52 -27.93
C VAL A 167 -9.18 0.82 -29.12
N LEU A 168 -9.48 0.28 -30.31
CA LEU A 168 -8.72 0.54 -31.53
C LEU A 168 -8.74 2.02 -31.91
N LYS A 169 -9.87 2.71 -31.74
CA LYS A 169 -9.98 4.15 -31.98
C LYS A 169 -9.06 4.94 -31.04
N GLN A 170 -9.06 4.62 -29.75
CA GLN A 170 -8.18 5.27 -28.77
C GLN A 170 -6.69 5.00 -29.05
N LEU A 171 -6.33 3.75 -29.37
CA LEU A 171 -4.96 3.40 -29.73
C LEU A 171 -4.46 4.14 -30.97
N LYS A 172 -5.31 4.28 -32.01
CA LYS A 172 -4.99 5.06 -33.21
C LYS A 172 -4.78 6.55 -32.88
N ALA A 173 -5.60 7.13 -32.00
CA ALA A 173 -5.43 8.51 -31.57
C ALA A 173 -4.09 8.71 -30.81
N ILE A 174 -3.75 7.79 -29.90
CA ILE A 174 -2.46 7.80 -29.19
C ILE A 174 -1.29 7.69 -30.19
N ALA A 175 -1.37 6.77 -31.16
CA ALA A 175 -0.33 6.60 -32.18
C ALA A 175 -0.12 7.84 -33.06
N LYS A 176 -1.15 8.69 -33.22
CA LYS A 176 -1.07 9.97 -33.94
C LYS A 176 -0.61 11.14 -33.06
N GLY A 177 -0.42 10.94 -31.76
CA GLY A 177 -0.10 12.01 -30.81
C GLY A 177 -1.32 12.87 -30.42
N GLU A 178 -2.54 12.41 -30.69
CA GLU A 178 -3.80 13.13 -30.41
C GLU A 178 -4.31 12.86 -28.98
N TYR A 179 -3.51 12.20 -28.13
CA TYR A 179 -3.89 11.87 -26.76
C TYR A 179 -3.62 13.03 -25.82
N THR A 180 -4.68 13.57 -25.24
CA THR A 180 -4.61 14.53 -24.13
C THR A 180 -4.93 13.78 -22.85
N ALA A 181 -3.94 13.67 -21.95
CA ALA A 181 -4.18 13.13 -20.63
C ALA A 181 -5.25 14.00 -19.90
N PRO A 182 -6.19 13.39 -19.16
CA PRO A 182 -7.08 14.15 -18.30
C PRO A 182 -6.24 15.07 -17.38
N PRO A 183 -6.70 16.29 -17.09
CA PRO A 183 -6.01 17.15 -16.14
C PRO A 183 -5.86 16.37 -14.84
N SER A 184 -4.62 16.06 -14.45
CA SER A 184 -4.36 15.39 -13.19
C SER A 184 -4.87 16.30 -12.09
N SER A 185 -5.89 15.85 -11.35
CA SER A 185 -6.14 16.40 -10.01
C SER A 185 -4.81 16.42 -9.27
N GLU A 186 -4.47 17.55 -8.65
CA GLU A 186 -3.20 17.84 -7.98
C GLU A 186 -2.48 16.59 -7.49
N LYS A 187 -1.20 16.47 -7.86
CA LYS A 187 -0.28 15.38 -7.49
C LYS A 187 -0.44 14.98 -6.01
N ARG A 188 -1.33 14.03 -5.72
CA ARG A 188 -1.28 13.22 -4.50
C ARG A 188 -0.56 11.93 -4.86
N SER A 189 0.77 12.01 -4.89
CA SER A 189 1.65 10.89 -5.26
C SER A 189 1.71 9.87 -4.11
N PHE A 190 0.65 9.09 -3.90
CA PHE A 190 0.72 7.96 -2.97
C PHE A 190 1.59 6.80 -3.51
N GLY A 191 1.87 6.79 -4.83
CA GLY A 191 2.69 5.77 -5.49
C GLY A 191 4.18 5.80 -5.14
N THR A 192 4.72 6.97 -4.79
CA THR A 192 6.12 7.18 -4.37
C THR A 192 6.36 6.99 -2.87
N ILE A 193 5.31 6.84 -2.06
CA ILE A 193 5.45 6.75 -0.61
C ILE A 193 6.04 5.39 -0.24
N VAL A 194 7.27 5.43 0.25
CA VAL A 194 8.05 4.31 0.78
C VAL A 194 7.73 4.11 2.25
N TYR A 195 7.56 5.18 3.03
CA TYR A 195 7.24 5.08 4.46
C TYR A 195 6.55 6.34 5.02
N ALA A 196 5.87 6.15 6.15
CA ALA A 196 5.36 7.22 7.00
C ALA A 196 6.33 7.46 8.16
N ALA A 197 6.67 8.71 8.42
CA ALA A 197 7.55 9.08 9.53
C ALA A 197 7.23 10.47 10.08
N VAL A 198 7.61 10.70 11.33
CA VAL A 198 7.63 12.04 11.92
C VAL A 198 9.00 12.65 11.67
N ASP A 199 9.04 13.71 10.86
CA ASP A 199 10.25 14.47 10.53
C ASP A 199 10.58 15.41 11.69
N LEU A 200 11.78 15.30 12.23
CA LEU A 200 12.20 15.99 13.45
C LEU A 200 13.22 17.10 13.15
N PRO A 201 13.13 18.24 13.83
CA PRO A 201 14.07 19.34 13.67
C PRO A 201 15.46 18.93 14.16
N VAL A 202 16.41 18.83 13.23
CA VAL A 202 17.80 18.43 13.50
C VAL A 202 18.48 19.36 14.52
N SER A 203 18.20 20.66 14.48
CA SER A 203 18.77 21.61 15.45
C SER A 203 18.38 21.25 16.88
N GLU A 204 17.11 20.96 17.14
CA GLU A 204 16.65 20.56 18.47
C GLU A 204 17.26 19.22 18.90
N ILE A 205 17.41 18.26 17.97
CA ILE A 205 18.08 16.99 18.24
C ILE A 205 19.54 17.22 18.68
N LEU A 206 20.27 18.08 17.96
CA LEU A 206 21.66 18.40 18.27
C LEU A 206 21.80 19.12 19.61
N ASP A 207 20.89 20.05 19.93
CA ASP A 207 20.89 20.77 21.21
C ASP A 207 20.61 19.81 22.38
N GLN A 208 19.67 18.87 22.21
CA GLN A 208 19.39 17.85 23.23
C GLN A 208 20.57 16.89 23.41
N LEU A 209 21.24 16.48 22.33
CA LEU A 209 22.43 15.63 22.41
C LEU A 209 23.59 16.32 23.14
N HIS A 210 23.79 17.61 22.91
CA HIS A 210 24.78 18.40 23.64
C HIS A 210 24.47 18.41 25.14
N ASN A 211 23.22 18.73 25.52
CA ASN A 211 22.79 18.75 26.91
C ASN A 211 22.89 17.37 27.60
N LEU A 212 22.71 16.29 26.84
CA LEU A 212 22.87 14.92 27.34
C LEU A 212 24.35 14.54 27.50
N GLY A 213 25.23 14.99 26.61
CA GLY A 213 26.68 14.83 26.73
C GLY A 213 27.23 15.49 28.00
N GLU A 214 26.78 16.72 28.30
CA GLU A 214 27.16 17.42 29.53
C GLU A 214 26.77 16.66 30.81
N LYS A 215 25.71 15.86 30.76
CA LYS A 215 25.16 15.12 31.91
C LYS A 215 25.68 13.70 32.03
N ASP A 216 26.04 13.04 30.93
CA ASP A 216 26.52 11.66 30.92
C ASP A 216 27.84 11.53 30.14
N PRO A 217 28.97 11.27 30.84
CA PRO A 217 30.28 11.12 30.21
C PRO A 217 30.36 10.02 29.15
N ARG A 218 29.47 9.02 29.19
CA ARG A 218 29.42 7.94 28.18
C ARG A 218 28.87 8.46 26.87
N ILE A 219 27.86 9.34 26.94
CA ILE A 219 27.28 10.00 25.76
C ILE A 219 28.32 10.96 25.18
N GLU A 220 28.92 11.82 26.01
CA GLU A 220 29.95 12.77 25.57
C GLU A 220 31.13 12.04 24.90
N GLY A 221 31.64 10.99 25.55
CA GLY A 221 32.73 10.19 25.03
C GLY A 221 32.41 9.54 23.67
N PHE A 222 31.16 9.11 23.46
CA PHE A 222 30.74 8.56 22.18
C PHE A 222 30.61 9.62 21.08
N LEU A 223 30.04 10.80 21.40
CA LEU A 223 29.69 11.82 20.41
C LEU A 223 30.89 12.64 19.92
N LYS A 224 31.91 12.84 20.77
CA LYS A 224 33.02 13.78 20.57
C LYS A 224 33.68 13.70 19.19
N ASP A 225 33.86 12.49 18.67
CA ASP A 225 34.61 12.24 17.42
C ASP A 225 33.70 11.98 16.21
N LYS A 226 32.37 12.12 16.33
CA LYS A 226 31.42 11.74 15.27
C LYS A 226 31.00 12.88 14.34
N ASN A 227 31.33 14.12 14.69
CA ASN A 227 31.00 15.33 13.94
C ASN A 227 29.52 15.40 13.51
N LEU A 228 28.61 15.15 14.46
CA LEU A 228 27.16 15.06 14.19
C LEU A 228 26.56 16.31 13.54
N LYS A 229 27.09 17.49 13.84
CA LYS A 229 26.65 18.75 13.22
C LYS A 229 26.74 18.72 11.69
N SER A 230 27.70 17.98 11.14
CA SER A 230 27.88 17.84 9.69
C SER A 230 27.22 16.58 9.11
N SER A 231 27.13 15.50 9.90
CA SER A 231 26.65 14.20 9.40
C SER A 231 25.14 14.01 9.54
N LEU A 232 24.52 14.56 10.59
CA LEU A 232 23.09 14.43 10.83
C LEU A 232 22.35 15.51 10.04
N THR A 233 21.98 15.20 8.80
CA THR A 233 21.27 16.15 7.92
C THR A 233 19.75 15.99 7.98
N LYS A 234 19.26 14.85 8.48
CA LYS A 234 17.84 14.53 8.66
C LYS A 234 17.66 13.64 9.88
N ALA A 235 16.62 13.89 10.65
CA ALA A 235 16.21 13.05 11.77
C ALA A 235 14.72 12.74 11.63
N HIS A 236 14.34 11.48 11.76
CA HIS A 236 12.93 11.10 11.71
C HIS A 236 12.66 9.84 12.52
N LEU A 237 11.43 9.71 13.02
CA LEU A 237 10.91 8.49 13.61
C LEU A 237 10.03 7.78 12.57
N THR A 238 10.45 6.62 12.09
CA THR A 238 9.63 5.82 11.16
C THR A 238 8.44 5.20 11.89
N LEU A 239 7.24 5.46 11.39
CA LEU A 239 5.98 4.90 11.89
C LEU A 239 5.61 3.62 11.16
N ALA A 240 5.69 3.61 9.83
CA ALA A 240 5.51 2.39 9.06
C ALA A 240 6.26 2.45 7.74
N HIS A 241 6.81 1.31 7.31
CA HIS A 241 7.49 1.18 6.04
C HIS A 241 6.75 0.22 5.12
N LYS A 242 6.52 0.60 3.86
CA LYS A 242 5.74 -0.16 2.88
C LYS A 242 6.23 -1.60 2.71
N ARG A 243 7.55 -1.79 2.69
CA ARG A 243 8.19 -3.11 2.56
C ARG A 243 7.93 -4.03 3.76
N SER A 244 7.88 -3.48 4.98
CA SER A 244 7.78 -4.28 6.21
C SER A 244 6.35 -4.45 6.67
N HIS A 245 5.49 -3.45 6.47
CA HIS A 245 4.13 -3.41 7.04
C HIS A 245 3.03 -3.37 5.98
N GLY A 246 3.37 -3.24 4.70
CA GLY A 246 2.40 -3.13 3.60
C GLY A 246 1.89 -1.70 3.37
N VAL A 247 1.22 -1.52 2.23
CA VAL A 247 0.71 -0.20 1.78
C VAL A 247 -0.36 0.34 2.72
N THR A 248 -1.31 -0.51 3.13
CA THR A 248 -2.39 -0.14 4.05
C THR A 248 -1.86 0.40 5.38
N ALA A 249 -0.82 -0.24 5.94
CA ALA A 249 -0.24 0.22 7.21
C ALA A 249 0.38 1.61 7.09
N VAL A 250 0.97 1.96 5.95
CA VAL A 250 1.49 3.31 5.68
C VAL A 250 0.33 4.30 5.46
N ALA A 251 -0.68 3.91 4.67
CA ALA A 251 -1.83 4.74 4.34
C ALA A 251 -2.68 5.11 5.57
N ASN A 252 -2.71 4.25 6.59
CA ASN A 252 -3.44 4.51 7.85
C ASN A 252 -2.96 5.77 8.60
N TYR A 253 -1.75 6.27 8.31
CA TYR A 253 -1.26 7.54 8.87
C TYR A 253 -1.73 8.77 8.08
N GLY A 254 -2.46 8.57 6.98
CA GLY A 254 -2.98 9.62 6.08
C GLY A 254 -3.71 10.76 6.80
N PRO A 255 -4.62 10.48 7.75
CA PRO A 255 -5.34 11.53 8.49
C PRO A 255 -4.42 12.49 9.27
N TYR A 256 -3.24 12.04 9.68
CA TYR A 256 -2.32 12.80 10.53
C TYR A 256 -1.18 13.47 9.75
N VAL A 257 -1.16 13.36 8.41
CA VAL A 257 -0.10 13.98 7.59
C VAL A 257 -0.14 15.49 7.74
N HIS A 258 1.04 16.10 7.85
CA HIS A 258 1.25 17.52 8.16
C HIS A 258 0.84 17.96 9.56
N GLN A 259 0.35 17.05 10.41
CA GLN A 259 0.12 17.36 11.82
C GLN A 259 1.41 17.31 12.62
N ASN A 260 1.45 18.11 13.68
CA ASN A 260 2.50 18.12 14.68
C ASN A 260 2.34 16.91 15.60
N VAL A 261 3.40 16.11 15.73
CA VAL A 261 3.43 14.90 16.56
C VAL A 261 4.53 15.03 17.59
N PRO A 262 4.20 15.01 18.90
CA PRO A 262 5.21 14.95 19.94
C PRO A 262 5.88 13.58 19.92
N ILE A 263 7.21 13.54 20.00
CA ILE A 263 8.00 12.31 20.09
C ILE A 263 8.74 12.29 21.42
N ASP A 264 8.47 11.28 22.24
CA ASP A 264 9.08 11.09 23.55
C ASP A 264 10.31 10.18 23.43
N MET A 265 11.48 10.72 23.78
CA MET A 265 12.77 10.04 23.75
C MET A 265 13.14 9.57 25.15
N ARG A 266 13.30 8.26 25.34
CA ARG A 266 13.46 7.63 26.66
C ARG A 266 14.85 7.09 26.92
N ALA A 267 15.62 6.83 25.87
CA ALA A 267 17.00 6.39 26.02
C ALA A 267 17.81 6.69 24.75
N ILE A 268 19.14 6.75 24.89
CA ILE A 268 20.07 6.64 23.75
C ILE A 268 20.69 5.26 23.80
N LEU A 269 20.71 4.58 22.65
CA LEU A 269 21.47 3.37 22.44
C LEU A 269 22.57 3.63 21.41
N PHE A 270 23.78 3.17 21.71
CA PHE A 270 24.91 3.29 20.79
C PHE A 270 25.86 2.10 20.86
N SER A 271 26.44 1.77 19.71
CA SER A 271 27.54 0.83 19.52
C SER A 271 28.66 1.54 18.74
N ASP A 272 29.77 0.86 18.49
CA ASP A 272 30.87 1.40 17.66
C ASP A 272 30.42 1.79 16.24
N LYS A 273 29.29 1.24 15.76
CA LYS A 273 28.82 1.38 14.37
C LYS A 273 27.58 2.23 14.21
N THR A 274 26.73 2.37 15.22
CA THR A 274 25.42 3.03 15.11
C THR A 274 25.00 3.67 16.42
N ALA A 275 24.22 4.75 16.34
CA ALA A 275 23.54 5.34 17.49
C ALA A 275 22.12 5.78 17.13
N ALA A 276 21.19 5.62 18.06
CA ALA A 276 19.81 6.02 17.91
C ALA A 276 19.16 6.37 19.27
N PHE A 277 18.16 7.26 19.25
CA PHE A 277 17.23 7.40 20.36
C PHE A 277 16.19 6.29 20.30
N GLU A 278 15.91 5.66 21.44
CA GLU A 278 14.67 4.93 21.69
C GLU A 278 13.55 5.94 21.92
N ALA A 279 12.51 5.90 21.08
CA ALA A 279 11.52 6.97 21.03
C ALA A 279 10.12 6.45 20.71
N GLU A 280 9.08 7.07 21.25
CA GLU A 280 7.68 6.74 20.95
C GLU A 280 6.91 8.00 20.51
N PRO A 281 6.01 7.89 19.52
CA PRO A 281 5.08 8.98 19.24
C PRO A 281 4.04 9.11 20.35
N GLY A 282 3.70 10.36 20.67
CA GLY A 282 2.72 10.71 21.69
C GLY A 282 1.29 10.77 21.15
N VAL A 283 0.48 11.60 21.80
CA VAL A 283 -0.96 11.76 21.51
C VAL A 283 -1.18 12.93 20.56
N VAL A 284 -2.00 12.71 19.53
CA VAL A 284 -2.42 13.72 18.55
C VAL A 284 -3.95 13.72 18.52
N GLU A 285 -4.58 14.88 18.73
CA GLU A 285 -6.05 15.03 18.72
C GLU A 285 -6.80 14.05 19.66
N GLY A 286 -6.16 13.64 20.77
CA GLY A 286 -6.72 12.70 21.73
C GLY A 286 -6.46 11.22 21.40
N GLU A 287 -5.84 10.92 20.26
CA GLU A 287 -5.48 9.56 19.85
C GLU A 287 -3.99 9.29 20.05
N LYS A 288 -3.66 8.16 20.68
CA LYS A 288 -2.26 7.74 20.82
C LYS A 288 -1.77 7.17 19.50
N LEU A 289 -0.83 7.89 18.87
CA LEU A 289 -0.17 7.38 17.68
C LEU A 289 0.79 6.24 18.07
N THR A 290 0.94 5.24 17.21
CA THR A 290 1.85 4.11 17.46
C THR A 290 2.70 3.87 16.22
N SER A 291 3.98 3.53 16.41
CA SER A 291 4.79 2.98 15.33
C SER A 291 4.51 1.49 15.17
N LYS A 292 4.62 0.97 13.95
CA LYS A 292 4.54 -0.45 13.62
C LYS A 292 5.88 -1.17 13.78
N ASN A 293 6.98 -0.44 13.95
CA ASN A 293 8.27 -1.04 14.25
C ASN A 293 8.25 -1.61 15.68
N GLU A 294 8.83 -2.79 15.89
CA GLU A 294 8.96 -3.41 17.21
C GLU A 294 9.76 -2.54 18.18
N TRP A 295 10.79 -1.87 17.65
CA TRP A 295 11.62 -0.92 18.36
C TRP A 295 11.64 0.43 17.63
N PRO A 296 10.71 1.34 17.95
CA PRO A 296 10.66 2.64 17.31
C PRO A 296 11.82 3.52 17.81
N HIS A 297 12.53 4.13 16.86
CA HIS A 297 13.76 4.83 17.15
C HIS A 297 14.00 5.97 16.14
N VAL A 298 14.89 6.90 16.53
CA VAL A 298 15.42 7.97 15.67
C VAL A 298 16.91 7.72 15.48
N THR A 299 17.33 7.39 14.26
CA THR A 299 18.76 7.17 13.97
C THR A 299 19.52 8.50 14.04
N LEU A 300 20.60 8.51 14.81
CA LEU A 300 21.45 9.69 15.04
C LEU A 300 22.76 9.64 14.25
N TRP A 301 23.35 8.45 14.18
CA TRP A 301 24.64 8.27 13.55
C TRP A 301 24.86 6.84 13.07
N THR A 302 25.61 6.72 11.99
CA THR A 302 26.07 5.45 11.40
C THR A 302 27.51 5.60 10.94
N ALA A 303 28.33 4.59 11.19
CA ALA A 303 29.68 4.52 10.63
C ALA A 303 29.64 4.46 9.09
N GLN A 304 30.78 4.79 8.46
CA GLN A 304 30.89 4.74 7.00
C GLN A 304 30.56 3.34 6.47
N GLY A 305 29.64 3.28 5.49
CA GLY A 305 29.19 2.03 4.88
C GLY A 305 28.07 1.29 5.64
N VAL A 306 27.67 1.76 6.82
CA VAL A 306 26.53 1.22 7.59
C VAL A 306 25.25 1.93 7.18
N GLN A 307 24.16 1.19 7.03
CA GLN A 307 22.87 1.78 6.66
C GLN A 307 22.07 2.15 7.91
N ALA A 308 21.25 3.20 7.84
CA ALA A 308 20.39 3.61 8.95
C ALA A 308 19.47 2.47 9.45
N ARG A 309 19.01 1.59 8.55
CA ARG A 309 18.20 0.42 8.91
C ARG A 309 18.90 -0.54 9.87
N ASP A 310 20.24 -0.55 9.90
CA ASP A 310 21.01 -1.45 10.75
C ASP A 310 20.92 -1.03 12.22
N ALA A 311 20.49 0.21 12.51
CA ALA A 311 20.18 0.67 13.87
C ALA A 311 19.09 -0.18 14.55
N ASN A 312 18.20 -0.85 13.80
CA ASN A 312 17.23 -1.80 14.35
C ASN A 312 17.87 -2.97 15.13
N THR A 313 19.16 -3.22 14.95
CA THR A 313 19.88 -4.28 15.66
C THR A 313 20.43 -3.85 17.02
N LEU A 314 20.35 -2.55 17.39
CA LEU A 314 20.86 -2.03 18.65
C LEU A 314 20.31 -2.75 19.90
N PRO A 315 19.01 -3.11 19.99
CA PRO A 315 18.50 -3.91 21.10
C PRO A 315 19.17 -5.28 21.23
N ASN A 316 19.44 -5.95 20.10
CA ASN A 316 20.14 -7.25 20.09
C ASN A 316 21.60 -7.08 20.50
N LEU A 317 22.27 -6.04 20.00
CA LEU A 317 23.64 -5.72 20.39
C LEU A 317 23.74 -5.38 21.88
N LEU A 318 22.73 -4.72 22.45
CA LEU A 318 22.66 -4.46 23.88
C LEU A 318 22.55 -5.76 24.68
N ALA A 319 21.69 -6.69 24.25
CA ALA A 319 21.56 -8.02 24.87
C ALA A 319 22.86 -8.83 24.78
N GLU A 320 23.65 -8.64 23.73
CA GLU A 320 24.98 -9.25 23.56
C GLU A 320 26.11 -8.51 24.30
N GLY A 321 25.84 -7.40 24.99
CA GLY A 321 26.85 -6.57 25.66
C GLY A 321 27.74 -5.75 24.72
N LYS A 322 27.32 -5.58 23.46
CA LYS A 322 28.03 -4.86 22.39
C LYS A 322 27.49 -3.45 22.12
N ALA A 323 26.45 -3.05 22.82
CA ALA A 323 25.92 -1.69 22.79
C ALA A 323 25.71 -1.18 24.22
N THR A 324 25.73 0.14 24.35
CA THR A 324 25.43 0.85 25.60
C THR A 324 24.05 1.46 25.50
N ARG A 325 23.26 1.38 26.58
CA ARG A 325 22.00 2.08 26.75
C ARG A 325 22.12 3.08 27.89
N VAL A 326 21.75 4.34 27.63
CA VAL A 326 21.67 5.40 28.63
C VAL A 326 20.23 5.89 28.71
N GLU A 327 19.61 5.75 29.89
CA GLU A 327 18.24 6.19 30.13
C GLU A 327 18.13 7.71 30.25
N ILE A 328 17.01 8.25 29.77
CA ILE A 328 16.66 9.65 29.83
C ILE A 328 15.42 9.78 30.71
N ASN A 329 15.60 10.31 31.92
CA ASN A 329 14.53 10.50 32.88
C ASN A 329 14.61 11.93 33.50
N PRO A 330 13.58 12.78 33.32
CA PRO A 330 12.36 12.54 32.54
C PRO A 330 12.64 12.43 31.03
N PRO A 331 11.78 11.75 30.24
CA PRO A 331 11.91 11.69 28.79
C PRO A 331 11.98 13.08 28.16
N ILE A 332 12.71 13.19 27.06
CA ILE A 332 12.79 14.42 26.27
C ILE A 332 11.72 14.35 25.19
N THR A 333 10.88 15.37 25.08
CA THR A 333 9.88 15.47 24.02
C THR A 333 10.30 16.48 22.96
N ILE A 334 10.37 16.05 21.70
CA ILE A 334 10.57 16.94 20.55
C ILE A 334 9.36 16.80 19.64
N THR A 335 8.83 17.93 19.17
CA THR A 335 7.70 17.92 18.23
C THR A 335 8.22 17.91 16.80
N GLY A 336 7.75 16.96 16.00
CA GLY A 336 8.01 16.89 14.57
C GLY A 336 6.74 16.96 13.75
N VAL A 337 6.90 16.92 12.43
CA VAL A 337 5.76 16.93 11.49
C VAL A 337 5.66 15.57 10.82
N LEU A 338 4.47 14.95 10.87
CA LEU A 338 4.25 13.69 10.17
C LEU A 338 4.25 13.92 8.66
N LYS A 339 5.06 13.15 7.94
CA LYS A 339 5.20 13.20 6.49
C LYS A 339 5.23 11.81 5.89
N PHE A 340 4.86 11.76 4.62
CA PHE A 340 5.13 10.63 3.75
C PHE A 340 6.41 10.88 2.96
N PHE A 341 7.24 9.85 2.83
CA PHE A 341 8.55 9.88 2.20
C PHE A 341 8.65 8.90 1.06
#